data_AF-A0A348XF62-F1
#
_entry.id   AF-A0A348XF62-F1
#
_cell.length_a   1.000
_cell.length_b   1.000
_cell.length_c   1.000
_cell.angle_alpha   90.00
_cell.angle_beta   90.00
_cell.angle_gamma   90.00
#
_symmetry.space_group_name_H-M   'P 1'
#
loop_
_entity.id
_entity.type
_entity.pdbx_description
1 polymer ?
#
loop_
_entity_poly.entity_id
_entity_poly.type
_entity_poly.pdbx_seq_one_letter_code
_entity_poly.pdbx_strand_id
1 'polypeptide(L)' 'MIELKDVAIAAGGFSLAGVNLRIPQGKYGVLMGKTGCGKSTILEAIAGLKRV' A
#
# COMPACT_ATOMS: atom_id res chain seq x y z
N MET A 1 -3.67 14.43 0.98
CA MET A 1 -3.26 13.56 2.11
C MET A 1 -3.53 12.13 1.69
N ILE A 2 -2.61 11.20 1.93
CA ILE A 2 -2.81 9.77 1.66
C ILE A 2 -2.85 9.06 3.02
N GLU A 3 -3.86 8.24 3.26
CA GLU A 3 -4.02 7.50 4.52
C GLU A 3 -4.57 6.10 4.25
N LEU A 4 -3.90 5.08 4.78
CA LEU A 4 -4.34 3.69 4.84
C LEU A 4 -4.53 3.36 6.33
N LYS A 5 -5.71 2.85 6.69
CA LYS A 5 -6.03 2.38 8.04
C LYS A 5 -6.46 0.93 7.97
N ASP A 6 -5.68 0.08 8.63
CA ASP A 6 -5.94 -1.36 8.78
C ASP A 6 -6.30 -2.06 7.46
N VAL A 7 -5.59 -1.73 6.38
CA VAL A 7 -5.92 -2.22 5.05
C VAL A 7 -5.36 -3.62 4.82
N ALA A 8 -6.19 -4.49 4.24
CA ALA A 8 -5.80 -5.79 3.74
C ALA A 8 -5.71 -5.76 2.20
N ILE A 9 -4.69 -6.41 1.63
CA ILE A 9 -4.46 -6.42 0.18
C ILE A 9 -4.07 -7.83 -0.22
N ALA A 10 -4.77 -8.39 -1.20
CA ALA A 10 -4.48 -9.70 -1.77
C ALA A 10 -4.18 -9.60 -3.27
N ALA A 11 -3.16 -10.31 -3.73
CA ALA A 11 -2.81 -10.41 -5.14
C ALA A 11 -2.21 -11.79 -5.45
N GLY A 12 -3.02 -12.69 -6.00
CA GLY A 12 -2.60 -14.08 -6.24
C GLY A 12 -2.24 -14.77 -4.91
N GLY A 13 -1.04 -15.36 -4.85
CA GLY A 13 -0.50 -15.99 -3.63
C GLY A 13 0.11 -15.02 -2.60
N PHE A 14 0.08 -13.71 -2.85
CA PHE A 14 0.59 -12.69 -1.96
C PHE A 14 -0.54 -12.04 -1.16
N SER A 15 -0.35 -11.84 0.14
CA SER A 15 -1.27 -11.10 1.00
C SER A 15 -0.52 -10.20 1.98
N LEU A 16 -1.11 -9.04 2.25
CA LEU A 16 -0.76 -8.14 3.35
C LEU A 16 -2.01 -7.86 4.15
N ALA A 17 -1.88 -7.77 5.47
CA ALA A 17 -2.95 -7.40 6.37
C ALA A 17 -2.43 -6.37 7.37
N GLY A 18 -3.32 -5.51 7.87
CA GLY A 18 -2.97 -4.49 8.85
C GLY A 18 -2.05 -3.40 8.32
N VAL A 19 -2.15 -3.06 7.03
CA VAL A 19 -1.33 -2.01 6.42
C VAL A 19 -1.83 -0.64 6.89
N ASN A 20 -0.98 0.04 7.66
CA ASN A 20 -1.21 1.39 8.15
C ASN A 20 -0.14 2.33 7.61
N LEU A 21 -0.56 3.41 6.96
CA LEU A 21 0.33 4.41 6.36
C LEU A 21 -0.35 5.78 6.40
N ARG A 22 0.43 6.83 6.67
CA ARG A 22 -0.04 8.20 6.51
C ARG A 22 1.02 9.06 5.84
N ILE A 23 0.66 9.72 4.74
CA ILE A 23 1.45 10.76 4.08
C ILE A 23 0.68 12.08 4.20
N PRO A 24 1.17 13.03 5.03
CA PRO A 24 0.53 14.32 5.19
C PRO A 24 0.48 15.12 3.88
N GLN A 25 -0.41 16.11 3.80
CA GLN A 25 -0.48 17.00 2.64
C GLN A 25 0.84 17.76 2.44
N GLY A 26 1.26 17.90 1.17
CA GLY A 26 2.52 18.57 0.82
C GLY A 26 3.79 17.79 1.21
N LYS A 27 3.67 16.52 1.63
CA LYS A 27 4.81 15.64 1.91
C LYS A 27 5.04 14.63 0.81
N TYR A 28 6.28 14.18 0.71
CA TYR A 28 6.72 13.15 -0.23
C TYR A 28 7.11 11.89 0.55
N GLY A 29 6.58 10.74 0.15
CA GLY A 29 6.85 9.45 0.79
C GLY A 29 7.52 8.50 -0.18
N VAL A 30 8.43 7.65 0.33
CA VAL A 30 9.11 6.61 -0.45
C VAL A 30 8.81 5.24 0.17
N LEU A 31 8.32 4.31 -0.65
CA LEU A 31 8.05 2.94 -0.23
C LEU A 31 9.22 2.03 -0.62
N MET A 32 9.95 1.52 0.39
CA MET A 32 11.17 0.74 0.22
C MET A 32 10.99 -0.71 0.69
N GLY A 33 11.80 -1.63 0.14
CA GLY A 33 11.79 -3.04 0.53
C GLY A 33 12.28 -3.97 -0.58
N LYS A 34 12.53 -5.25 -0.25
CA LYS A 34 12.98 -6.28 -1.20
C LYS A 34 11.98 -6.49 -2.34
N THR A 35 12.44 -7.00 -3.48
CA THR A 35 11.55 -7.41 -4.58
C THR A 35 10.53 -8.44 -4.07
N GLY A 36 9.27 -8.32 -4.52
CA GLY A 36 8.19 -9.22 -4.12
C GLY A 36 7.50 -8.91 -2.79
N CYS A 37 7.93 -7.90 -2.02
CA CYS A 37 7.30 -7.57 -0.72
C CYS A 37 5.98 -6.78 -0.82
N GLY A 38 5.37 -6.66 -2.00
CA GLY A 38 4.06 -6.01 -2.19
C GLY A 38 4.05 -4.50 -2.42
N LYS A 39 5.20 -3.86 -2.70
CA LYS A 39 5.26 -2.40 -2.94
C LYS A 39 4.32 -1.93 -4.05
N SER A 40 4.43 -2.53 -5.24
CA SER A 40 3.56 -2.19 -6.36
C SER A 40 2.10 -2.48 -6.03
N THR A 41 1.83 -3.57 -5.30
CA THR A 41 0.48 -3.94 -4.87
C THR A 41 -0.14 -2.89 -3.92
N ILE A 42 0.64 -2.32 -3.00
CA ILE A 42 0.20 -1.21 -2.14
C ILE A 42 -0.06 0.05 -2.98
N LEU A 43 0.82 0.39 -3.92
CA LEU A 43 0.63 1.56 -4.77
C LEU A 43 -0.59 1.44 -5.68
N GLU A 44 -0.84 0.26 -6.24
CA GLU A 44 -2.05 -0.05 -7.03
C GLU A 44 -3.32 0.07 -6.19
N ALA A 45 -3.29 -0.40 -4.94
CA ALA A 45 -4.39 -0.23 -4.00
C ALA A 45 -4.66 1.26 -3.70
N ILE A 46 -3.62 2.05 -3.41
CA ILE A 46 -3.73 3.51 -3.19
C ILE A 46 -4.30 4.21 -4.44
N ALA A 47 -3.92 3.76 -5.64
CA ALA A 47 -4.39 4.29 -6.92
C ALA A 47 -5.81 3.83 -7.31
N GLY A 48 -6.45 2.96 -6.52
CA GLY A 48 -7.78 2.40 -6.82
C GLY A 48 -7.79 1.33 -7.92
N LEU A 49 -6.63 0.77 -8.27
CA LEU A 49 -6.48 -0.27 -9.30
C LEU A 49 -6.67 -1.68 -8.74
N LYS A 50 -6.67 -1.83 -7.41
CA LYS A 50 -6.96 -3.08 -6.70
C LYS A 50 -8.00 -2.86 -5.61
N ARG A 51 -8.79 -3.89 -5.33
CA ARG A 51 -9.66 -3.92 -4.15
C ARG A 51 -8.82 -4.07 -2.88
N VAL A 52 -9.22 -3.28 -1.89
CA VAL A 52 -8.72 -3.22 -0.51
C VAL A 52 -9.80 -3.72 0.43
#